data_AF-A0A7S1A2Z8-F1
#
_entry.id   AF-A0A7S1A2Z8-F1
#
_cell.length_a   1.000
_cell.length_b   1.000
_cell.length_c   1.000
_cell.angle_alpha   90.00
_cell.angle_beta   90.00
_cell.angle_gamma   90.00
#
_symmetry.space_group_name_H-M   'P 1'
#
loop_
_entity.id
_entity.type
_entity.pdbx_description
1 polymer ?
#
loop_
_entity_poly.entity_id
_entity_poly.type
_entity_poly.pdbx_seq_one_letter_code
_entity_poly.pdbx_strand_id
1 'polypeptide(L)'
;MFTLPSLLLQLTPVAAQFGPLWNATKRDFFFPGSQRNHSDYHPHCVSFLDPLVNLYAEEQRWVSLLTVAGGLLTIAAMVLSSLFLGNLMKPRPPKYWKHRANRHIFNDNFDSEVDVTTTMGPVIQKLIDTTTTTGVRLRVIRVTRIEHGKMWTQYKQLRRSMPSVEWLLNKMAPEWRAKAEQTLSVIQAAHSERETEPTVKQFMKMLNLDETRNERMLFKGVPGPGAMDAKGRVLFETEAQSPMYAVKRQGFSNCMGNVNDEYGCGITFHDAASLADENAGLCEPSGEVGEQAAMFLSRVVLGPPYFTSQSLEQLQRPPCIHGHFDLKLSWNRDVALGKPWSDKGVDFQICEHPRFDSVLAERTDGDTKIRNYIVYADSCYPEFCILYERVRES
;
A
#
# COMPACT_ATOMS: atom_id res chain seq x y z
N MET A 1 -12.69 27.48 -6.52
CA MET A 1 -11.73 26.47 -6.02
C MET A 1 -10.49 27.22 -5.55
N PHE A 2 -10.38 27.46 -4.24
CA PHE A 2 -9.19 28.08 -3.65
C PHE A 2 -8.22 26.97 -3.25
N THR A 3 -7.01 27.00 -3.79
CA THR A 3 -5.96 26.05 -3.45
C THR A 3 -5.32 26.45 -2.11
N LEU A 4 -5.11 25.45 -1.24
CA LEU A 4 -4.52 25.59 0.10
C LEU A 4 -3.14 26.30 0.21
N PRO A 5 -2.28 26.44 -0.83
CA PRO A 5 -0.97 27.09 -0.65
C PRO A 5 -1.04 28.58 -0.33
N SER A 6 -2.12 29.28 -0.68
CA SER A 6 -2.21 30.74 -0.51
C SER A 6 -2.53 31.17 0.92
N LEU A 7 -3.04 30.28 1.76
CA LEU A 7 -3.43 30.60 3.14
C LEU A 7 -2.27 30.48 4.14
N LEU A 8 -1.24 29.69 3.80
CA LEU A 8 -0.02 29.55 4.61
C LEU A 8 0.97 30.71 4.42
N LEU A 9 0.88 31.43 3.30
CA LEU A 9 1.74 32.60 3.00
C LEU A 9 1.25 33.92 3.62
N GLN A 10 0.04 33.96 4.21
CA GLN A 10 -0.48 35.17 4.86
C GLN A 10 -0.32 35.19 6.38
N LEU A 11 0.24 34.14 6.99
CA LEU A 11 0.49 34.06 8.45
C LEU A 11 1.91 34.48 8.87
N THR A 12 2.74 34.97 7.93
CA THR A 12 4.09 35.48 8.21
C THR A 12 4.15 37.01 8.17
N PRO A 13 3.56 37.71 9.17
CA PRO A 13 4.31 38.82 9.74
C PRO A 13 4.25 38.90 11.27
N VAL A 14 3.84 37.86 12.00
CA VAL A 14 3.81 37.89 13.48
C VAL A 14 5.14 37.41 14.11
N ALA A 15 5.98 36.68 13.38
CA ALA A 15 7.29 36.24 13.87
C ALA A 15 8.36 37.35 13.91
N ALA A 16 8.10 38.53 13.33
CA ALA A 16 9.06 39.64 13.28
C ALA A 16 9.01 40.59 14.49
N GLN A 17 8.04 40.43 15.41
CA GLN A 17 7.90 41.31 16.59
C GLN A 17 8.57 40.78 17.87
N PHE A 18 9.08 39.56 17.89
CA PHE A 18 9.77 38.98 19.06
C PHE A 18 11.30 39.01 18.99
N GLY A 19 11.87 39.65 17.95
CA GLY A 19 13.31 39.78 17.73
C GLY A 19 14.12 40.65 18.73
N PRO A 20 13.56 41.66 19.44
CA PRO A 20 14.42 42.49 20.30
C PRO A 20 14.58 42.00 21.75
N LEU A 21 13.77 41.04 22.22
CA LEU A 21 13.77 40.64 23.64
C LEU A 21 14.88 39.65 24.02
N TRP A 22 15.63 39.11 23.05
CA TRP A 22 16.73 38.17 23.30
C TRP A 22 18.12 38.83 23.45
N ASN A 23 18.25 40.13 23.16
CA ASN A 23 19.53 40.85 23.18
C ASN A 23 19.77 41.73 24.43
N ALA A 24 18.90 41.67 25.44
CA ALA A 24 19.00 42.53 26.63
C ALA A 24 19.69 41.90 27.86
N THR A 25 20.24 40.69 27.77
CA THR A 25 20.85 39.98 28.93
C THR A 25 22.33 39.64 28.80
N LYS A 26 23.07 40.31 27.90
CA LYS A 26 24.55 40.17 27.78
C LYS A 26 25.26 41.52 27.75
N ARG A 27 25.34 42.18 28.91
CA ARG A 27 26.21 43.32 29.30
C ARG A 27 25.59 43.80 30.61
N ASP A 28 26.18 43.68 31.80
CA ASP A 28 27.57 43.91 32.20
C ASP A 28 27.92 43.03 33.42
N PHE A 29 29.00 42.25 33.33
CA PHE A 29 29.67 41.69 34.50
C PHE A 29 31.00 42.43 34.65
N PHE A 30 30.94 43.57 35.34
CA PHE A 30 32.12 44.26 35.87
C PHE A 30 31.96 44.32 37.39
N PHE A 31 32.85 43.63 38.10
CA PHE A 31 33.04 43.79 39.54
C PHE A 31 33.68 45.16 39.81
N PRO A 32 33.17 45.88 40.82
CA PRO A 32 34.07 46.27 41.90
C PRO A 32 33.46 45.95 43.27
N GLY A 33 34.34 45.62 44.21
CA GLY A 33 33.96 45.11 45.53
C GLY A 33 33.53 46.16 46.55
N SER A 34 33.38 45.66 47.79
CA SER A 34 33.05 46.37 49.04
C SER A 34 31.57 46.77 49.14
N GLN A 35 30.77 46.42 50.15
CA GLN A 35 31.09 46.14 51.55
C GLN A 35 29.94 45.36 52.21
N ARG A 36 30.25 44.70 53.33
CA ARG A 36 29.33 43.96 54.21
C ARG A 36 28.27 44.88 54.85
N ASN A 37 27.03 44.40 54.97
CA ASN A 37 26.36 44.04 56.24
C ASN A 37 24.82 44.02 56.11
N HIS A 38 24.22 43.21 57.00
CA HIS A 38 22.79 43.11 57.38
C HIS A 38 21.89 42.35 56.40
N SER A 39 21.62 41.08 56.68
CA SER A 39 20.53 40.57 57.53
C SER A 39 19.16 40.88 56.92
N ASP A 40 18.62 39.91 56.18
CA ASP A 40 17.33 39.28 56.50
C ASP A 40 17.06 38.13 55.53
N TYR A 41 17.20 36.92 56.06
CA TYR A 41 16.80 35.68 55.41
C TYR A 41 15.28 35.55 55.59
N HIS A 42 14.50 35.91 54.56
CA HIS A 42 13.10 35.49 54.46
C HIS A 42 12.97 34.32 53.47
N PRO A 43 12.73 33.09 53.94
CA PRO A 43 12.49 31.94 53.08
C PRO A 43 11.00 31.90 52.73
N HIS A 44 10.56 32.76 51.82
CA HIS A 44 9.28 32.53 51.14
C HIS A 44 9.57 31.74 49.87
N CYS A 45 9.41 30.43 49.96
CA CYS A 45 9.31 29.55 48.81
C CYS A 45 8.21 30.11 47.91
N VAL A 46 8.61 30.78 46.83
CA VAL A 46 7.72 31.32 45.82
C VAL A 46 6.94 30.16 45.24
N SER A 47 5.66 30.09 45.59
CA SER A 47 4.77 29.08 45.02
C SER A 47 4.62 29.38 43.54
N PHE A 48 4.50 28.36 42.68
CA PHE A 48 4.12 28.56 41.27
C PHE A 48 2.82 29.38 41.13
N LEU A 49 2.03 29.47 42.21
CA LEU A 49 0.79 30.23 42.30
C LEU A 49 0.98 31.71 42.67
N ASP A 50 2.13 32.15 43.20
CA ASP A 50 2.33 33.55 43.63
C ASP A 50 2.21 34.57 42.48
N PRO A 51 2.68 34.30 41.25
CA PRO A 51 2.40 35.16 40.10
C PRO A 51 0.90 35.27 39.81
N LEU A 52 0.13 34.18 40.00
CA LEU A 52 -1.31 34.16 39.78
C LEU A 52 -2.07 34.95 40.87
N VAL A 53 -1.58 34.93 42.10
CA VAL A 53 -2.13 35.71 43.23
C VAL A 53 -1.83 37.21 43.06
N ASN A 54 -0.62 37.57 42.63
CA ASN A 54 -0.29 38.97 42.33
C ASN A 54 -1.03 39.52 41.10
N LEU A 55 -1.24 38.69 40.06
CA LEU A 55 -2.10 39.01 38.91
C LEU A 55 -3.57 39.27 39.29
N TYR A 56 -4.02 38.77 40.45
CA TYR A 56 -5.37 38.99 40.96
C TYR A 56 -5.53 40.33 41.70
N ALA A 57 -4.44 40.93 42.17
CA ALA A 57 -4.47 42.13 43.01
C ALA A 57 -4.52 43.46 42.24
N GLU A 58 -4.10 43.51 40.97
CA GLU A 58 -4.00 44.76 40.19
C GLU A 58 -5.26 45.11 39.37
N GLU A 59 -5.49 46.42 39.14
CA GLU A 59 -6.62 47.03 38.39
C GLU A 59 -6.78 46.51 36.93
N GLN A 60 -5.80 45.76 36.40
CA GLN A 60 -5.78 45.20 35.04
C GLN A 60 -6.28 43.74 34.94
N ARG A 61 -7.12 43.29 35.89
CA ARG A 61 -7.66 41.90 35.95
C ARG A 61 -8.17 41.36 34.61
N TRP A 62 -8.88 42.19 33.84
CA TRP A 62 -9.47 41.79 32.56
C TRP A 62 -8.43 41.49 31.48
N VAL A 63 -7.32 42.25 31.45
CA VAL A 63 -6.24 42.06 30.46
C VAL A 63 -5.52 40.73 30.70
N SER A 64 -5.23 40.43 31.97
CA SER A 64 -4.62 39.18 32.39
C SER A 64 -5.51 37.98 32.09
N LEU A 65 -6.81 38.07 32.40
CA LEU A 65 -7.77 37.01 32.12
C LEU A 65 -7.95 36.76 30.62
N LEU A 66 -8.06 37.82 29.81
CA LEU A 66 -8.14 37.72 28.35
C LEU A 66 -6.87 37.11 27.75
N THR A 67 -5.70 37.43 28.31
CA THR A 67 -4.42 36.89 27.84
C THR A 67 -4.29 35.40 28.15
N VAL A 68 -4.67 34.96 29.36
CA VAL A 68 -4.70 33.55 29.74
C VAL A 68 -5.74 32.78 28.90
N ALA A 69 -6.95 33.32 28.76
CA ALA A 69 -8.00 32.71 27.94
C ALA A 69 -7.59 32.63 26.47
N GLY A 70 -6.99 33.69 25.92
CA GLY A 70 -6.43 33.71 24.57
C GLY A 70 -5.32 32.67 24.39
N GLY A 71 -4.41 32.56 25.37
CA GLY A 71 -3.38 31.51 25.39
C GLY A 71 -3.97 30.11 25.34
N LEU A 72 -4.95 29.79 26.20
CA LEU A 72 -5.62 28.48 26.19
C LEU A 72 -6.35 28.20 24.88
N LEU A 73 -7.04 29.20 24.30
CA LEU A 73 -7.71 29.07 23.01
C LEU A 73 -6.72 28.82 21.87
N THR A 74 -5.57 29.49 21.86
CA THR A 74 -4.53 29.24 20.84
C THR A 74 -3.94 27.84 20.95
N ILE A 75 -3.66 27.34 22.17
CA ILE A 75 -3.20 25.97 22.38
C ILE A 75 -4.27 24.97 21.93
N ALA A 76 -5.53 25.18 22.30
CA ALA A 76 -6.64 24.34 21.85
C ALA A 76 -6.78 24.35 20.32
N ALA A 77 -6.64 25.51 19.67
CA ALA A 77 -6.64 25.63 18.22
C ALA A 77 -5.48 24.86 17.59
N MET A 78 -4.24 24.99 18.10
CA MET A 78 -3.08 24.23 17.62
C MET A 78 -3.29 22.71 17.77
N VAL A 79 -3.83 22.26 18.91
CA VAL A 79 -4.14 20.83 19.13
C VAL A 79 -5.23 20.36 18.17
N LEU A 80 -6.32 21.10 18.00
CA LEU A 80 -7.39 20.73 17.07
C LEU A 80 -6.91 20.74 15.61
N SER A 81 -6.12 21.74 15.20
CA SER A 81 -5.53 21.82 13.86
C SER A 81 -4.55 20.67 13.60
N SER A 82 -3.71 20.30 14.58
CA SER A 82 -2.80 19.16 14.44
C SER A 82 -3.55 17.83 14.36
N LEU A 83 -4.59 17.62 15.18
CA LEU A 83 -5.46 16.45 15.09
C LEU A 83 -6.20 16.38 13.74
N PHE A 84 -6.68 17.52 13.25
CA PHE A 84 -7.33 17.64 11.95
C PHE A 84 -6.35 17.31 10.82
N LEU A 85 -5.15 17.88 10.87
CA LEU A 85 -4.10 17.64 9.86
C LEU A 85 -3.65 16.17 9.88
N GLY A 86 -3.44 15.58 11.06
CA GLY A 86 -3.13 14.15 11.20
C GLY A 86 -4.19 13.25 10.56
N ASN A 87 -5.48 13.56 10.79
CA ASN A 87 -6.59 12.84 10.17
C ASN A 87 -6.71 13.03 8.65
N LEU A 88 -6.18 14.12 8.09
CA LEU A 88 -6.14 14.35 6.64
C LEU A 88 -4.95 13.64 5.99
N MET A 89 -3.79 13.64 6.65
CA MET A 89 -2.57 13.03 6.13
C MET A 89 -2.64 11.50 6.15
N LYS A 90 -3.22 10.93 7.21
CA LYS A 90 -3.35 9.48 7.36
C LYS A 90 -4.62 8.95 6.68
N PRO A 91 -4.52 8.01 5.73
CA PRO A 91 -5.69 7.37 5.16
C PRO A 91 -6.39 6.53 6.24
N ARG A 92 -7.73 6.58 6.25
CA ARG A 92 -8.53 5.79 7.18
C ARG A 92 -8.41 4.28 6.85
N PRO A 93 -8.25 3.40 7.84
CA PRO A 93 -8.29 1.96 7.62
C PRO A 93 -9.69 1.51 7.16
N PRO A 94 -9.80 0.37 6.46
CA PRO A 94 -11.07 -0.20 6.03
C PRO A 94 -12.07 -0.40 7.15
N LYS A 95 -13.37 -0.26 6.83
CA LYS A 95 -14.43 -0.21 7.84
C LYS A 95 -14.51 -1.45 8.73
N TYR A 96 -14.16 -2.60 8.18
CA TYR A 96 -14.25 -3.92 8.78
C TYR A 96 -12.99 -4.31 9.59
N TRP A 97 -11.96 -3.46 9.64
CA TRP A 97 -10.75 -3.73 10.43
C TRP A 97 -11.02 -3.57 11.92
N LYS A 98 -10.44 -4.47 12.73
CA LYS A 98 -10.57 -4.45 14.19
C LYS A 98 -9.92 -3.21 14.77
N HIS A 99 -8.74 -2.84 14.26
CA HIS A 99 -7.97 -1.70 14.75
C HIS A 99 -8.50 -0.33 14.28
N ARG A 100 -9.61 -0.29 13.52
CA ARG A 100 -10.22 0.98 13.08
C ARG A 100 -10.73 1.84 14.24
N ALA A 101 -11.23 1.21 15.30
CA ALA A 101 -11.76 1.92 16.47
C ALA A 101 -10.64 2.57 17.31
N ASN A 102 -9.43 2.00 17.26
CA ASN A 102 -8.27 2.53 17.97
C ASN A 102 -7.77 3.76 17.19
N ARG A 103 -8.17 4.94 17.67
CA ARG A 103 -7.82 6.25 17.09
C ARG A 103 -6.33 6.55 17.24
N HIS A 104 -5.45 5.80 16.58
CA HIS A 104 -4.06 6.18 16.41
C HIS A 104 -3.99 7.31 15.38
N ILE A 105 -4.26 8.54 15.81
CA ILE A 105 -4.38 9.71 14.92
C ILE A 105 -3.05 10.03 14.23
N PHE A 106 -1.93 9.74 14.91
CA PHE A 106 -0.59 10.12 14.46
C PHE A 106 0.35 8.93 14.15
N ASN A 107 -0.10 7.70 14.38
CA ASN A 107 0.76 6.52 14.18
C ASN A 107 0.00 5.39 13.48
N ASP A 108 0.70 4.69 12.61
CA ASP A 108 0.27 3.51 11.86
C ASP A 108 1.05 2.24 12.22
N ASN A 109 1.76 2.27 13.35
CA ASN A 109 2.50 1.13 13.89
C ASN A 109 1.55 0.14 14.56
N PHE A 110 0.77 -0.55 13.75
CA PHE A 110 0.12 -1.79 14.15
C PHE A 110 0.29 -2.80 13.02
N ASP A 111 0.47 -4.05 13.43
CA ASP A 111 0.55 -5.21 12.58
C ASP A 111 -0.17 -6.32 13.33
N SER A 112 -1.29 -6.78 12.77
CA SER A 112 -2.11 -7.80 13.38
C SER A 112 -2.70 -8.74 12.34
N GLU A 113 -2.73 -10.00 12.71
CA GLU A 113 -3.33 -11.09 11.96
C GLU A 113 -4.66 -11.45 12.62
N VAL A 114 -5.77 -11.24 11.91
CA VAL A 114 -7.11 -11.50 12.42
C VAL A 114 -7.68 -12.73 11.72
N ASP A 115 -7.91 -13.80 12.46
CA ASP A 115 -8.61 -14.97 11.93
C ASP A 115 -10.06 -14.59 11.60
N VAL A 116 -10.41 -14.71 10.32
CA VAL A 116 -11.74 -14.43 9.78
C VAL A 116 -12.33 -15.68 9.11
N THR A 117 -11.79 -16.86 9.40
CA THR A 117 -12.21 -18.13 8.77
C THR A 117 -13.72 -18.36 8.90
N THR A 118 -14.29 -18.11 10.08
CA THR A 118 -15.73 -18.32 10.32
C THR A 118 -16.63 -17.33 9.57
N THR A 119 -16.16 -16.11 9.34
CA THR A 119 -16.98 -15.03 8.75
C THR A 119 -16.77 -14.87 7.24
N MET A 120 -15.53 -15.05 6.78
CA MET A 120 -15.11 -14.85 5.38
C MET A 120 -14.72 -16.15 4.68
N GLY A 121 -14.49 -17.25 5.41
CA GLY A 121 -14.11 -18.55 4.84
C GLY A 121 -15.09 -19.05 3.78
N PRO A 122 -16.42 -19.08 4.03
CA PRO A 122 -17.38 -19.56 3.03
C PRO A 122 -17.38 -18.75 1.72
N VAL A 123 -17.28 -17.42 1.79
CA VAL A 123 -17.27 -16.58 0.59
C VAL A 123 -15.94 -16.68 -0.16
N ILE A 124 -14.82 -16.84 0.55
CA ILE A 124 -13.49 -17.05 -0.06
C ILE A 124 -13.39 -18.44 -0.68
N GLN A 125 -13.92 -19.48 -0.03
CA GLN A 125 -14.03 -20.82 -0.63
C GLN A 125 -14.81 -20.74 -1.94
N LYS A 126 -15.96 -20.05 -1.95
CA LYS A 126 -16.79 -19.92 -3.15
C LYS A 126 -16.08 -19.14 -4.27
N LEU A 127 -15.34 -18.09 -3.91
CA LEU A 127 -14.51 -17.35 -4.85
C LEU A 127 -13.39 -18.23 -5.44
N ILE A 128 -12.71 -19.02 -4.62
CA ILE A 128 -11.70 -19.99 -5.06
C ILE A 128 -12.33 -21.05 -5.97
N ASP A 129 -13.46 -21.65 -5.59
CA ASP A 129 -14.16 -22.66 -6.38
C ASP A 129 -14.54 -22.12 -7.77
N THR A 130 -14.97 -20.85 -7.84
CA THR A 130 -15.34 -20.20 -9.13
C THR A 130 -14.12 -19.87 -9.99
N THR A 131 -12.94 -19.80 -9.40
CA THR A 131 -11.71 -19.37 -10.07
C THR A 131 -10.66 -20.47 -10.15
N THR A 132 -11.03 -21.70 -9.83
CA THR A 132 -10.19 -22.90 -9.95
C THR A 132 -10.69 -23.69 -11.15
N THR A 133 -9.86 -23.78 -12.19
CA THR A 133 -10.20 -24.48 -13.44
C THR A 133 -9.55 -25.87 -13.55
N THR A 134 -8.70 -26.22 -12.58
CA THR A 134 -7.96 -27.48 -12.53
C THR A 134 -8.78 -28.58 -11.88
N GLY A 135 -8.55 -29.86 -12.23
CA GLY A 135 -9.18 -31.02 -11.59
C GLY A 135 -8.74 -31.30 -10.14
N VAL A 136 -8.21 -30.30 -9.45
CA VAL A 136 -7.82 -30.32 -8.04
C VAL A 136 -8.66 -29.28 -7.31
N ARG A 137 -9.35 -29.71 -6.26
CA ARG A 137 -10.18 -28.83 -5.44
C ARG A 137 -9.34 -28.21 -4.34
N LEU A 138 -9.36 -26.89 -4.21
CA LEU A 138 -8.64 -26.16 -3.17
C LEU A 138 -9.55 -25.94 -1.96
N ARG A 139 -9.40 -26.74 -0.91
CA ARG A 139 -10.20 -26.63 0.32
C ARG A 139 -9.59 -25.61 1.28
N VAL A 140 -10.28 -24.51 1.52
CA VAL A 140 -9.87 -23.48 2.48
C VAL A 140 -9.88 -24.06 3.90
N ILE A 141 -8.73 -24.00 4.56
CA ILE A 141 -8.55 -24.38 5.97
C ILE A 141 -8.69 -23.16 6.86
N ARG A 142 -8.00 -22.07 6.50
CA ARG A 142 -7.91 -20.87 7.33
C ARG A 142 -7.84 -19.63 6.46
N VAL A 143 -8.58 -18.60 6.87
CA VAL A 143 -8.48 -17.26 6.30
C VAL A 143 -8.03 -16.30 7.38
N THR A 144 -6.88 -15.69 7.17
CA THR A 144 -6.33 -14.65 8.03
C THR A 144 -6.36 -13.32 7.31
N ARG A 145 -7.06 -12.33 7.87
CA ARG A 145 -6.98 -10.95 7.41
C ARG A 145 -5.72 -10.30 7.96
N ILE A 146 -4.96 -9.65 7.10
CA ILE A 146 -3.76 -8.91 7.48
C ILE A 146 -4.14 -7.44 7.69
N GLU A 147 -3.97 -6.93 8.91
CA GLU A 147 -4.18 -5.53 9.25
C GLU A 147 -2.84 -4.89 9.60
N HIS A 148 -2.15 -4.35 8.59
CA HIS A 148 -0.86 -3.69 8.73
C HIS A 148 -0.99 -2.19 8.40
N GLY A 149 -0.95 -1.34 9.43
CA GLY A 149 -1.22 0.10 9.31
C GLY A 149 -0.24 0.84 8.40
N LYS A 150 1.06 0.63 8.60
CA LYS A 150 2.11 1.34 7.83
C LYS A 150 2.05 1.00 6.34
N MET A 151 1.93 -0.29 6.02
CA MET A 151 1.78 -0.80 4.66
C MET A 151 0.49 -0.30 4.00
N TRP A 152 -0.63 -0.26 4.74
CA TRP A 152 -1.88 0.33 4.24
C TRP A 152 -1.71 1.81 3.89
N THR A 153 -1.04 2.58 4.74
CA THR A 153 -0.78 3.99 4.47
C THR A 153 0.09 4.19 3.23
N GLN A 154 1.15 3.39 3.06
CA GLN A 154 1.98 3.39 1.86
C GLN A 154 1.16 3.06 0.61
N TYR A 155 0.42 1.95 0.63
CA TYR A 155 -0.47 1.51 -0.44
C TYR A 155 -1.47 2.61 -0.84
N LYS A 156 -2.12 3.24 0.13
CA LYS A 156 -3.10 4.31 -0.12
C LYS A 156 -2.47 5.60 -0.63
N GLN A 157 -1.27 5.95 -0.18
CA GLN A 157 -0.53 7.10 -0.70
C GLN A 157 -0.16 6.88 -2.16
N LEU A 158 0.41 5.71 -2.49
CA LEU A 158 0.74 5.33 -3.86
C LEU A 158 -0.49 5.32 -4.76
N ARG A 159 -1.59 4.69 -4.31
CA ARG A 159 -2.85 4.68 -5.05
C ARG A 159 -3.37 6.09 -5.33
N ARG A 160 -3.24 7.02 -4.37
CA ARG A 160 -3.64 8.43 -4.54
C ARG A 160 -2.72 9.18 -5.50
N SER A 161 -1.43 8.87 -5.53
CA SER A 161 -0.44 9.55 -6.36
C SER A 161 -0.42 9.09 -7.81
N MET A 162 -0.90 7.87 -8.11
CA MET A 162 -1.13 7.46 -9.50
C MET A 162 -2.10 8.48 -10.16
N PRO A 163 -2.23 8.55 -11.50
CA PRO A 163 -3.34 9.25 -12.16
C PRO A 163 -4.59 8.36 -12.33
N SER A 164 -5.75 8.95 -12.64
CA SER A 164 -6.92 8.14 -12.99
C SER A 164 -6.73 7.46 -14.35
N VAL A 165 -7.37 6.31 -14.54
CA VAL A 165 -7.35 5.57 -15.82
C VAL A 165 -7.80 6.48 -16.95
N GLU A 166 -8.91 7.20 -16.77
CA GLU A 166 -9.43 8.15 -17.75
C GLU A 166 -8.41 9.24 -18.13
N TRP A 167 -7.71 9.80 -17.15
CA TRP A 167 -6.69 10.83 -17.41
C TRP A 167 -5.54 10.27 -18.24
N LEU A 168 -5.05 9.06 -17.90
CA LEU A 168 -3.98 8.40 -18.66
C LEU A 168 -4.42 8.07 -20.09
N LEU A 169 -5.62 7.50 -20.27
CA LEU A 169 -6.17 7.18 -21.59
C LEU A 169 -6.27 8.42 -22.49
N ASN A 170 -6.61 9.59 -21.92
CA ASN A 170 -6.65 10.85 -22.65
C ASN A 170 -5.28 11.40 -23.06
N LYS A 171 -4.18 10.87 -22.49
CA LYS A 171 -2.79 11.21 -22.85
C LYS A 171 -2.16 10.20 -23.82
N MET A 172 -2.76 9.03 -24.01
CA MET A 172 -2.25 7.99 -24.90
C MET A 172 -2.48 8.37 -26.38
N ALA A 173 -1.60 7.89 -27.25
CA ALA A 173 -1.88 7.92 -28.69
C ALA A 173 -3.12 7.06 -29.01
N PRO A 174 -3.88 7.34 -30.09
CA PRO A 174 -5.14 6.65 -30.37
C PRO A 174 -5.04 5.12 -30.42
N GLU A 175 -3.95 4.60 -31.00
CA GLU A 175 -3.69 3.16 -31.08
C GLU A 175 -3.52 2.51 -29.70
N TRP A 176 -2.78 3.15 -28.80
CA TRP A 176 -2.50 2.64 -27.46
C TRP A 176 -3.70 2.80 -26.55
N ARG A 177 -4.44 3.90 -26.71
CA ARG A 177 -5.72 4.11 -26.04
C ARG A 177 -6.70 2.99 -26.35
N ALA A 178 -6.90 2.66 -27.63
CA ALA A 178 -7.82 1.61 -28.05
C ALA A 178 -7.42 0.24 -27.47
N LYS A 179 -6.12 -0.10 -27.50
CA LYS A 179 -5.60 -1.33 -26.88
C LYS A 179 -5.83 -1.34 -25.36
N ALA A 180 -5.56 -0.23 -24.67
CA ALA A 180 -5.76 -0.12 -23.23
C ALA A 180 -7.25 -0.23 -22.86
N GLU A 181 -8.15 0.42 -23.59
CA GLU A 181 -9.61 0.32 -23.40
C GLU A 181 -10.11 -1.12 -23.62
N GLN A 182 -9.64 -1.80 -24.67
CA GLN A 182 -9.92 -3.22 -24.88
C GLN A 182 -9.40 -4.09 -23.72
N THR A 183 -8.21 -3.80 -23.22
CA THR A 183 -7.63 -4.57 -22.11
C THR A 183 -8.42 -4.38 -20.82
N LEU A 184 -8.84 -3.14 -20.54
CA LEU A 184 -9.69 -2.81 -19.41
C LEU A 184 -11.05 -3.52 -19.48
N SER A 185 -11.63 -3.66 -20.68
CA SER A 185 -12.89 -4.38 -20.85
C SER A 185 -12.74 -5.88 -20.63
N VAL A 186 -11.62 -6.50 -21.06
CA VAL A 186 -11.29 -7.91 -20.75
C VAL A 186 -11.16 -8.13 -19.25
N ILE A 187 -10.45 -7.26 -18.55
CA ILE A 187 -10.32 -7.32 -17.08
C ILE A 187 -11.71 -7.17 -16.43
N GLN A 188 -12.49 -6.19 -16.86
CA GLN A 188 -13.82 -5.96 -16.30
C GLN A 188 -14.73 -7.18 -16.50
N ALA A 189 -14.70 -7.81 -17.68
CA ALA A 189 -15.48 -9.01 -17.97
C ALA A 189 -15.11 -10.17 -17.03
N ALA A 190 -13.81 -10.46 -16.90
CA ALA A 190 -13.31 -11.53 -16.03
C ALA A 190 -13.70 -11.33 -14.55
N HIS A 191 -13.66 -10.09 -14.06
CA HIS A 191 -14.08 -9.79 -12.69
C HIS A 191 -15.60 -9.79 -12.52
N SER A 192 -16.36 -9.35 -13.53
CA SER A 192 -17.83 -9.36 -13.48
C SER A 192 -18.38 -10.78 -13.44
N GLU A 193 -17.71 -11.73 -14.09
CA GLU A 193 -18.04 -13.16 -14.04
C GLU A 193 -17.95 -13.72 -12.61
N ARG A 194 -16.90 -13.36 -11.85
CA ARG A 194 -16.76 -13.76 -10.43
C ARG A 194 -17.86 -13.17 -9.53
N GLU A 195 -18.36 -12.01 -9.91
CA GLU A 195 -19.42 -11.29 -9.18
C GLU A 195 -20.83 -11.70 -9.61
N THR A 196 -20.99 -12.73 -10.45
CA THR A 196 -22.31 -13.32 -10.73
C THR A 196 -22.94 -13.90 -9.47
N GLU A 197 -22.12 -14.46 -8.60
CA GLU A 197 -22.52 -14.98 -7.30
C GLU A 197 -22.84 -13.83 -6.31
N PRO A 198 -24.06 -13.76 -5.74
CA PRO A 198 -24.46 -12.64 -4.88
C PRO A 198 -23.60 -12.46 -3.63
N THR A 199 -23.14 -13.56 -3.03
CA THR A 199 -22.31 -13.52 -1.82
C THR A 199 -20.92 -12.94 -2.11
N VAL A 200 -20.30 -13.36 -3.23
CA VAL A 200 -19.02 -12.83 -3.71
C VAL A 200 -19.18 -11.34 -4.10
N LYS A 201 -20.25 -10.98 -4.81
CA LYS A 201 -20.53 -9.59 -5.18
C LYS A 201 -20.67 -8.67 -3.95
N GLN A 202 -21.39 -9.12 -2.92
CA GLN A 202 -21.51 -8.38 -1.67
C GLN A 202 -20.16 -8.21 -0.98
N PHE A 203 -19.34 -9.26 -0.97
CA PHE A 203 -17.97 -9.22 -0.46
C PHE A 203 -17.11 -8.20 -1.22
N MET A 204 -17.09 -8.24 -2.56
CA MET A 204 -16.33 -7.28 -3.37
C MET A 204 -16.79 -5.83 -3.14
N LYS A 205 -18.10 -5.59 -3.06
CA LYS A 205 -18.66 -4.27 -2.75
C LYS A 205 -18.24 -3.76 -1.37
N MET A 206 -18.17 -4.64 -0.37
CA MET A 206 -17.73 -4.28 0.98
C MET A 206 -16.27 -3.80 0.99
N LEU A 207 -15.42 -4.33 0.10
CA LEU A 207 -14.01 -3.95 0.01
C LEU A 207 -13.81 -2.52 -0.51
N ASN A 208 -14.81 -1.92 -1.18
CA ASN A 208 -14.77 -0.54 -1.68
C ASN A 208 -13.50 -0.26 -2.51
N LEU A 209 -13.28 -1.09 -3.53
CA LEU A 209 -12.18 -0.98 -4.48
C LEU A 209 -12.35 0.30 -5.33
N ASP A 210 -11.24 0.95 -5.65
CA ASP A 210 -11.20 2.18 -6.45
C ASP A 210 -11.25 1.87 -7.95
N GLU A 211 -12.46 1.86 -8.51
CA GLU A 211 -12.69 1.61 -9.93
C GLU A 211 -11.97 2.62 -10.83
N THR A 212 -11.83 3.89 -10.39
CA THR A 212 -11.17 4.95 -11.17
C THR A 212 -9.70 4.66 -11.46
N ARG A 213 -9.09 3.77 -10.65
CA ARG A 213 -7.68 3.35 -10.74
C ARG A 213 -7.53 1.88 -11.14
N ASN A 214 -8.63 1.24 -11.54
CA ASN A 214 -8.65 -0.20 -11.82
C ASN A 214 -8.09 -1.01 -10.63
N GLU A 215 -8.51 -0.69 -9.41
CA GLU A 215 -8.17 -1.50 -8.23
C GLU A 215 -8.96 -2.83 -8.29
N ARG A 216 -8.26 -3.95 -8.14
CA ARG A 216 -8.81 -5.31 -8.24
C ARG A 216 -8.34 -6.19 -7.08
N MET A 217 -9.11 -7.23 -6.79
CA MET A 217 -8.68 -8.33 -5.93
C MET A 217 -8.08 -9.43 -6.80
N LEU A 218 -6.80 -9.75 -6.57
CA LEU A 218 -6.06 -10.77 -7.33
C LEU A 218 -5.37 -11.75 -6.39
N PHE A 219 -5.15 -12.96 -6.88
CA PHE A 219 -4.48 -14.04 -6.17
C PHE A 219 -2.96 -14.00 -6.37
N LYS A 220 -2.21 -14.40 -5.34
CA LYS A 220 -0.77 -14.65 -5.41
C LYS A 220 -0.42 -15.87 -4.57
N GLY A 221 0.00 -16.96 -5.20
CA GLY A 221 0.61 -18.08 -4.50
C GLY A 221 1.96 -17.67 -3.93
N VAL A 222 2.20 -18.08 -2.69
CA VAL A 222 3.48 -17.85 -2.01
C VAL A 222 3.78 -19.09 -1.17
N PRO A 223 4.97 -19.68 -1.28
CA PRO A 223 5.34 -20.82 -0.45
C PRO A 223 5.16 -20.55 1.04
N GLY A 224 4.32 -21.35 1.67
CA GLY A 224 4.05 -21.32 3.11
C GLY A 224 4.90 -22.34 3.88
N PRO A 225 4.69 -22.45 5.21
CA PRO A 225 5.25 -23.57 5.97
C PRO A 225 4.68 -24.89 5.44
N GLY A 226 5.54 -25.88 5.24
CA GLY A 226 5.14 -27.18 4.69
C GLY A 226 5.14 -27.27 3.16
N ALA A 227 5.34 -26.17 2.44
CA ALA A 227 5.47 -26.19 0.97
C ALA A 227 6.63 -27.11 0.56
N MET A 228 6.42 -27.95 -0.46
CA MET A 228 7.41 -28.95 -0.88
C MET A 228 8.14 -28.57 -2.16
N ASP A 229 9.36 -29.07 -2.32
CA ASP A 229 10.14 -28.99 -3.57
C ASP A 229 9.81 -30.14 -4.54
N ALA A 230 10.35 -30.09 -5.76
CA ALA A 230 10.27 -31.12 -6.82
C ALA A 230 10.56 -32.56 -6.35
N LYS A 231 11.20 -32.73 -5.19
CA LYS A 231 11.62 -34.00 -4.62
C LYS A 231 10.80 -34.40 -3.38
N GLY A 232 9.72 -33.68 -3.09
CA GLY A 232 8.85 -33.90 -1.92
C GLY A 232 9.48 -33.45 -0.60
N ARG A 233 10.54 -32.62 -0.63
CA ARG A 233 11.19 -32.12 0.59
C ARG A 233 10.53 -30.82 1.01
N VAL A 234 10.21 -30.70 2.29
CA VAL A 234 9.69 -29.46 2.87
C VAL A 234 10.73 -28.34 2.72
N LEU A 235 10.35 -27.26 2.04
CA LEU A 235 11.20 -26.08 1.80
C LEU A 235 11.35 -25.22 3.06
N PHE A 236 10.25 -25.09 3.82
CA PHE A 236 10.16 -24.22 5.00
C PHE A 236 9.51 -24.98 6.15
N GLU A 237 10.30 -25.33 7.15
CA GLU A 237 9.82 -26.07 8.34
C GLU A 237 8.93 -25.20 9.23
N THR A 238 9.22 -23.90 9.28
CA THR A 238 8.53 -22.95 10.16
C THR A 238 7.95 -21.79 9.37
N GLU A 239 6.86 -21.22 9.88
CA GLU A 239 6.24 -20.04 9.27
C GLU A 239 7.24 -18.88 9.16
N ALA A 240 8.04 -18.64 10.21
CA ALA A 240 9.02 -17.54 10.24
C ALA A 240 10.07 -17.58 9.13
N GLN A 241 10.37 -18.76 8.58
CA GLN A 241 11.31 -18.95 7.47
C GLN A 241 10.63 -18.85 6.10
N SER A 242 9.30 -18.90 6.05
CA SER A 242 8.55 -18.95 4.79
C SER A 242 8.45 -17.57 4.12
N PRO A 243 8.48 -17.50 2.78
CA PRO A 243 8.15 -16.30 2.03
C PRO A 243 6.78 -15.72 2.38
N MET A 244 5.80 -16.58 2.74
CA MET A 244 4.49 -16.15 3.22
C MET A 244 4.60 -15.22 4.44
N TYR A 245 5.43 -15.56 5.43
CA TYR A 245 5.62 -14.72 6.62
C TYR A 245 6.28 -13.39 6.28
N ALA A 246 7.25 -13.37 5.36
CA ALA A 246 7.85 -12.14 4.88
C ALA A 246 6.80 -11.21 4.25
N VAL A 247 5.91 -11.74 3.41
CA VAL A 247 4.81 -10.96 2.80
C VAL A 247 3.84 -10.42 3.85
N LYS A 248 3.47 -11.21 4.87
CA LYS A 248 2.60 -10.74 5.96
C LYS A 248 3.20 -9.53 6.69
N ARG A 249 4.52 -9.55 6.94
CA ARG A 249 5.20 -8.54 7.76
C ARG A 249 5.70 -7.33 6.99
N GLN A 250 6.10 -7.52 5.73
CA GLN A 250 6.78 -6.49 4.94
C GLN A 250 6.02 -6.10 3.68
N GLY A 251 4.99 -6.87 3.30
CA GLY A 251 4.27 -6.70 2.06
C GLY A 251 4.99 -7.38 0.90
N PHE A 252 4.46 -7.23 -0.30
CA PHE A 252 5.17 -7.66 -1.49
C PHE A 252 6.29 -6.69 -1.81
N SER A 253 7.42 -7.22 -2.23
CA SER A 253 8.58 -6.42 -2.64
C SER A 253 9.02 -6.82 -4.05
N ASN A 254 9.58 -5.88 -4.80
CA ASN A 254 10.16 -6.15 -6.11
C ASN A 254 11.29 -7.19 -6.06
N CYS A 255 11.91 -7.43 -4.91
CA CYS A 255 12.90 -8.52 -4.76
C CYS A 255 12.28 -9.92 -4.87
N MET A 256 10.96 -10.04 -4.82
CA MET A 256 10.23 -11.28 -5.08
C MET A 256 10.01 -11.54 -6.57
N GLY A 257 10.26 -10.54 -7.43
CA GLY A 257 10.20 -10.70 -8.88
C GLY A 257 11.39 -11.50 -9.38
N ASN A 258 11.15 -12.42 -10.32
CA ASN A 258 12.22 -13.15 -10.99
C ASN A 258 12.58 -12.39 -12.29
N VAL A 259 13.87 -12.07 -12.47
CA VAL A 259 14.35 -11.38 -13.69
C VAL A 259 14.10 -12.23 -14.94
N ASN A 260 14.09 -13.56 -14.76
CA ASN A 260 13.84 -14.53 -15.81
C ASN A 260 12.35 -14.92 -15.89
N ASP A 261 11.44 -14.20 -15.21
CA ASP A 261 10.01 -14.42 -15.38
C ASP A 261 9.59 -14.01 -16.79
N GLU A 262 8.63 -14.74 -17.36
CA GLU A 262 8.24 -14.62 -18.76
C GLU A 262 7.78 -13.21 -19.10
N TYR A 263 7.19 -12.48 -18.14
CA TYR A 263 6.56 -11.18 -18.38
C TYR A 263 7.20 -10.01 -17.62
N GLY A 264 8.44 -10.18 -17.16
CA GLY A 264 9.25 -9.14 -16.53
C GLY A 264 9.46 -9.35 -15.02
N CYS A 265 10.34 -8.56 -14.42
CA CYS A 265 10.76 -8.73 -13.03
C CYS A 265 9.79 -8.14 -12.00
N GLY A 266 8.53 -7.93 -12.37
CA GLY A 266 7.50 -7.44 -11.45
C GLY A 266 6.95 -8.55 -10.56
N ILE A 267 5.95 -8.21 -9.75
CA ILE A 267 5.21 -9.18 -8.96
C ILE A 267 4.03 -9.66 -9.81
N THR A 268 4.03 -10.94 -10.17
CA THR A 268 2.98 -11.55 -10.98
C THR A 268 1.80 -12.00 -10.10
N PHE A 269 0.62 -11.46 -10.35
CA PHE A 269 -0.66 -11.82 -9.74
C PHE A 269 -1.57 -12.50 -10.75
N HIS A 270 -2.55 -13.25 -10.25
CA HIS A 270 -3.47 -14.06 -11.05
C HIS A 270 -4.90 -13.72 -10.74
N ASP A 271 -5.74 -13.88 -11.74
CA ASP A 271 -7.18 -13.72 -11.59
C ASP A 271 -7.85 -15.06 -11.23
N ALA A 272 -7.22 -16.18 -11.58
CA ALA A 272 -7.58 -17.54 -11.17
C ALA A 272 -6.79 -18.02 -9.94
N ALA A 273 -7.47 -18.75 -9.05
CA ALA A 273 -6.85 -19.36 -7.86
C ALA A 273 -5.96 -20.56 -8.24
N SER A 274 -6.31 -21.32 -9.29
CA SER A 274 -5.49 -22.43 -9.80
C SER A 274 -4.10 -21.96 -10.27
N LEU A 275 -4.02 -20.83 -10.99
CA LEU A 275 -2.75 -20.25 -11.43
C LEU A 275 -1.91 -19.72 -10.27
N ALA A 276 -2.57 -19.19 -9.24
CA ALA A 276 -1.88 -18.82 -8.02
C ALA A 276 -1.32 -20.06 -7.30
N ASP A 277 -2.06 -21.17 -7.28
CA ASP A 277 -1.63 -22.43 -6.65
C ASP A 277 -0.35 -23.00 -7.26
N GLU A 278 -0.14 -22.84 -8.58
CA GLU A 278 1.10 -23.23 -9.26
C GLU A 278 2.36 -22.56 -8.65
N ASN A 279 2.17 -21.40 -8.02
CA ASN A 279 3.24 -20.61 -7.39
C ASN A 279 3.31 -20.79 -5.87
N ALA A 280 2.41 -21.59 -5.28
CA ALA A 280 2.28 -21.74 -3.83
C ALA A 280 3.13 -22.89 -3.24
N GLY A 281 3.79 -23.70 -4.08
CA GLY A 281 4.55 -24.88 -3.67
C GLY A 281 4.80 -25.82 -4.85
N LEU A 282 4.93 -27.12 -4.58
CA LEU A 282 5.09 -28.11 -5.65
C LEU A 282 3.87 -28.13 -6.56
N CYS A 283 4.08 -28.02 -7.87
CA CYS A 283 3.01 -28.18 -8.85
C CYS A 283 3.55 -28.98 -10.05
N GLU A 284 3.70 -30.31 -9.91
CA GLU A 284 3.60 -31.31 -11.00
C GLU A 284 4.00 -32.74 -10.54
N PRO A 285 3.50 -33.80 -11.19
CA PRO A 285 2.20 -33.95 -11.88
C PRO A 285 1.12 -34.53 -10.96
N SER A 286 1.47 -34.83 -9.70
CA SER A 286 0.58 -35.46 -8.71
C SER A 286 0.13 -34.50 -7.60
N GLY A 287 0.49 -33.20 -7.67
CA GLY A 287 0.15 -32.11 -6.74
C GLY A 287 -0.45 -32.65 -5.44
N GLU A 288 0.41 -33.21 -4.60
CA GLU A 288 0.05 -34.28 -3.67
C GLU A 288 -1.20 -33.91 -2.88
N VAL A 289 -2.32 -34.56 -3.21
CA VAL A 289 -3.57 -34.41 -2.48
C VAL A 289 -3.27 -34.54 -0.98
N GLY A 290 -3.58 -33.50 -0.21
CA GLY A 290 -3.22 -33.38 1.21
C GLY A 290 -2.14 -32.34 1.51
N GLU A 291 -1.43 -31.81 0.51
CA GLU A 291 -0.46 -30.71 0.73
C GLU A 291 -1.21 -29.44 1.18
N GLN A 292 -0.70 -28.83 2.25
CA GLN A 292 -1.14 -27.52 2.70
C GLN A 292 -0.32 -26.44 2.02
N ALA A 293 -1.00 -25.51 1.37
CA ALA A 293 -0.40 -24.41 0.64
C ALA A 293 -1.01 -23.07 1.06
N ALA A 294 -0.36 -22.00 0.63
CA ALA A 294 -0.75 -20.64 0.99
C ALA A 294 -0.85 -19.75 -0.24
N MET A 295 -1.90 -18.94 -0.27
CA MET A 295 -2.04 -17.87 -1.26
C MET A 295 -2.59 -16.60 -0.61
N PHE A 296 -2.27 -15.47 -1.20
CA PHE A 296 -2.83 -14.18 -0.81
C PHE A 296 -3.92 -13.76 -1.77
N LEU A 297 -5.00 -13.22 -1.23
CA LEU A 297 -5.98 -12.43 -1.96
C LEU A 297 -5.71 -10.96 -1.67
N SER A 298 -5.15 -10.26 -2.66
CA SER A 298 -4.52 -8.95 -2.49
C SER A 298 -5.28 -7.87 -3.24
N ARG A 299 -5.30 -6.65 -2.69
CA ARG A 299 -5.71 -5.46 -3.43
C ARG A 299 -4.57 -5.05 -4.34
N VAL A 300 -4.84 -4.85 -5.62
CA VAL A 300 -3.83 -4.50 -6.62
C VAL A 300 -4.35 -3.33 -7.44
N VAL A 301 -3.57 -2.26 -7.55
CA VAL A 301 -3.91 -1.08 -8.37
C VAL A 301 -3.24 -1.23 -9.72
N LEU A 302 -4.03 -1.53 -10.75
CA LEU A 302 -3.49 -1.87 -12.07
C LEU A 302 -3.34 -0.66 -13.00
N GLY A 303 -4.09 0.43 -12.78
CA GLY A 303 -4.20 1.51 -13.75
C GLY A 303 -4.63 0.99 -15.14
N PRO A 304 -4.25 1.67 -16.25
CA PRO A 304 -4.34 1.10 -17.57
C PRO A 304 -3.13 0.17 -17.81
N PRO A 305 -3.35 -1.15 -17.97
CA PRO A 305 -2.27 -2.09 -18.22
C PRO A 305 -1.76 -2.03 -19.67
N TYR A 306 -0.48 -2.32 -19.86
CA TYR A 306 0.06 -2.68 -21.17
C TYR A 306 -0.26 -4.14 -21.48
N PHE A 307 -0.95 -4.41 -22.58
CA PHE A 307 -1.28 -5.76 -22.99
C PHE A 307 -0.16 -6.39 -23.83
N THR A 308 0.17 -7.64 -23.52
CA THR A 308 1.13 -8.44 -24.29
C THR A 308 0.69 -9.90 -24.38
N SER A 309 1.06 -10.56 -25.47
CA SER A 309 1.07 -12.02 -25.61
C SER A 309 2.50 -12.56 -25.81
N GLN A 310 3.47 -11.67 -25.93
CA GLN A 310 4.89 -12.02 -26.03
C GLN A 310 5.56 -11.92 -24.67
N SER A 311 6.58 -12.74 -24.46
CA SER A 311 7.46 -12.63 -23.31
C SER A 311 8.06 -11.23 -23.22
N LEU A 312 8.13 -10.69 -22.01
CA LEU A 312 8.80 -9.44 -21.63
C LEU A 312 9.89 -9.71 -20.58
N GLU A 313 10.60 -10.85 -20.70
CA GLU A 313 11.70 -11.22 -19.79
C GLU A 313 12.66 -10.05 -19.57
N GLN A 314 13.13 -9.87 -18.33
CA GLN A 314 14.01 -8.79 -17.88
C GLN A 314 13.41 -7.38 -17.90
N LEU A 315 12.13 -7.21 -18.25
CA LEU A 315 11.46 -5.92 -18.15
C LEU A 315 11.40 -5.47 -16.69
N GLN A 316 11.96 -4.29 -16.39
CA GLN A 316 12.03 -3.77 -15.02
C GLN A 316 10.92 -2.77 -14.66
N ARG A 317 10.23 -2.26 -15.67
CA ARG A 317 9.12 -1.33 -15.53
C ARG A 317 8.29 -1.37 -16.82
N PRO A 318 6.99 -1.04 -16.77
CA PRO A 318 6.16 -1.04 -17.97
C PRO A 318 6.67 -0.05 -19.04
N PRO A 319 6.32 -0.26 -20.32
CA PRO A 319 6.64 0.71 -21.37
C PRO A 319 5.98 2.07 -21.11
N CYS A 320 6.43 3.11 -21.82
CA CYS A 320 5.76 4.40 -21.77
C CYS A 320 4.37 4.35 -22.43
N ILE A 321 3.51 5.31 -22.17
CA ILE A 321 2.15 5.39 -22.77
C ILE A 321 2.13 5.55 -24.30
N HIS A 322 3.31 5.73 -24.92
CA HIS A 322 3.51 5.73 -26.37
C HIS A 322 4.09 4.40 -26.89
N GLY A 323 4.23 3.38 -26.05
CA GLY A 323 4.72 2.06 -26.43
C GLY A 323 6.24 1.91 -26.44
N HIS A 324 7.01 2.93 -26.03
CA HIS A 324 8.46 2.84 -26.03
C HIS A 324 8.99 2.08 -24.81
N PHE A 325 9.92 1.16 -25.07
CA PHE A 325 10.66 0.38 -24.09
C PHE A 325 12.01 1.03 -23.76
N ASP A 326 12.58 0.65 -22.62
CA ASP A 326 13.88 1.17 -22.19
C ASP A 326 15.00 0.67 -23.13
N LEU A 327 15.85 1.59 -23.58
CA LEU A 327 16.94 1.28 -24.51
C LEU A 327 17.89 0.19 -24.00
N LYS A 328 18.08 0.06 -22.69
CA LYS A 328 18.93 -0.99 -22.09
C LYS A 328 18.51 -2.42 -22.47
N LEU A 329 17.23 -2.62 -22.79
CA LEU A 329 16.70 -3.93 -23.17
C LEU A 329 17.17 -4.35 -24.56
N SER A 330 17.43 -3.40 -25.47
CA SER A 330 17.85 -3.71 -26.83
C SER A 330 19.27 -4.31 -26.92
N TRP A 331 20.10 -4.05 -25.91
CA TRP A 331 21.46 -4.59 -25.82
C TRP A 331 21.52 -5.98 -25.19
N ASN A 332 20.44 -6.41 -24.52
CA ASN A 332 20.41 -7.72 -23.91
C ASN A 332 19.99 -8.79 -24.93
N ARG A 333 20.92 -9.69 -25.26
CA ARG A 333 20.68 -10.82 -26.16
C ARG A 333 20.34 -12.10 -25.40
N ASP A 334 20.57 -12.11 -24.09
CA ASP A 334 20.43 -13.30 -23.25
C ASP A 334 19.00 -13.40 -22.73
N VAL A 335 18.04 -13.57 -23.65
CA VAL A 335 16.64 -13.85 -23.31
C VAL A 335 16.47 -15.37 -23.36
N ALA A 336 16.08 -15.97 -22.24
CA ALA A 336 15.85 -17.42 -22.13
C ALA A 336 14.47 -17.82 -22.70
N LEU A 337 13.49 -16.91 -22.63
CA LEU A 337 12.09 -17.14 -22.99
C LEU A 337 11.65 -16.24 -24.15
N GLY A 338 11.24 -16.87 -25.26
CA GLY A 338 10.71 -16.16 -26.42
C GLY A 338 11.77 -15.55 -27.33
N LYS A 339 11.38 -14.52 -28.10
CA LYS A 339 12.27 -13.87 -29.08
C LYS A 339 13.21 -12.86 -28.41
N PRO A 340 14.42 -12.64 -28.95
CA PRO A 340 15.27 -11.52 -28.53
C PRO A 340 14.57 -10.17 -28.66
N TRP A 341 14.92 -9.20 -27.81
CA TRP A 341 14.30 -7.87 -27.78
C TRP A 341 14.35 -7.13 -29.14
N SER A 342 15.39 -7.32 -29.94
CA SER A 342 15.52 -6.75 -31.29
C SER A 342 14.43 -7.22 -32.26
N ASP A 343 13.87 -8.42 -32.02
CA ASP A 343 12.99 -9.11 -32.96
C ASP A 343 11.52 -9.04 -32.52
N LYS A 344 11.24 -8.38 -31.39
CA LYS A 344 9.89 -8.19 -30.84
C LYS A 344 9.08 -7.10 -31.55
N GLY A 345 9.71 -6.35 -32.46
CA GLY A 345 9.05 -5.26 -33.20
C GLY A 345 8.57 -4.14 -32.27
N VAL A 346 9.32 -3.87 -31.19
CA VAL A 346 9.02 -2.79 -30.24
C VAL A 346 10.02 -1.65 -30.41
N ASP A 347 9.56 -0.44 -30.14
CA ASP A 347 10.41 0.74 -30.23
C ASP A 347 11.16 0.96 -28.91
N PHE A 348 12.46 1.24 -29.02
CA PHE A 348 13.30 1.56 -27.88
C PHE A 348 13.59 3.06 -27.83
N GLN A 349 13.30 3.70 -26.70
CA GLN A 349 13.60 5.13 -26.53
C GLN A 349 13.92 5.44 -25.07
N ILE A 350 14.92 6.30 -24.85
CA ILE A 350 15.10 6.97 -23.56
C ILE A 350 14.06 8.10 -23.49
N CYS A 351 13.00 7.91 -22.73
CA CYS A 351 11.97 8.93 -22.53
C CYS A 351 11.51 9.01 -21.07
N GLU A 352 11.09 10.21 -20.67
CA GLU A 352 10.51 10.52 -19.35
C GLU A 352 8.97 10.57 -19.39
N HIS A 353 8.37 10.08 -20.48
CA HIS A 353 6.92 10.02 -20.60
C HIS A 353 6.31 9.19 -19.46
N PRO A 354 5.06 9.50 -19.05
CA PRO A 354 4.29 8.61 -18.20
C PRO A 354 4.28 7.18 -18.76
N ARG A 355 4.20 6.21 -17.86
CA ARG A 355 4.22 4.78 -18.20
C ARG A 355 2.85 4.16 -17.97
N PHE A 356 2.66 3.00 -18.57
CA PHE A 356 1.60 2.10 -18.11
C PHE A 356 1.87 1.74 -16.64
N ASP A 357 0.81 1.51 -15.87
CA ASP A 357 0.91 1.24 -14.44
C ASP A 357 1.18 -0.24 -14.14
N SER A 358 0.81 -1.12 -15.07
CA SER A 358 1.00 -2.57 -14.98
C SER A 358 1.11 -3.20 -16.37
N VAL A 359 1.38 -4.51 -16.41
CA VAL A 359 1.32 -5.32 -17.64
C VAL A 359 0.27 -6.41 -17.45
N LEU A 360 -0.58 -6.61 -18.45
CA LEU A 360 -1.43 -7.78 -18.57
C LEU A 360 -0.85 -8.69 -19.65
N ALA A 361 -0.46 -9.89 -19.26
CA ALA A 361 -0.08 -10.93 -20.19
C ALA A 361 -1.19 -11.96 -20.30
N GLU A 362 -1.60 -12.28 -21.53
CA GLU A 362 -2.55 -13.35 -21.82
C GLU A 362 -1.84 -14.47 -22.58
N ARG A 363 -1.86 -15.69 -22.01
CA ARG A 363 -1.43 -16.92 -22.66
C ARG A 363 -2.65 -17.82 -22.87
N THR A 364 -2.71 -18.48 -24.01
CA THR A 364 -3.72 -19.52 -24.26
C THR A 364 -3.12 -20.88 -23.94
N ASP A 365 -3.77 -21.64 -23.07
CA ASP A 365 -3.41 -23.02 -22.73
C ASP A 365 -4.59 -23.94 -23.07
N GLY A 366 -4.49 -24.62 -24.22
CA GLY A 366 -5.64 -25.28 -24.84
C GLY A 366 -6.76 -24.29 -25.15
N ASP A 367 -7.93 -24.49 -24.55
CA ASP A 367 -9.09 -23.59 -24.68
C ASP A 367 -9.16 -22.52 -23.57
N THR A 368 -8.27 -22.60 -22.57
CA THR A 368 -8.30 -21.71 -21.40
C THR A 368 -7.38 -20.52 -21.60
N LYS A 369 -7.89 -19.32 -21.30
CA LYS A 369 -7.09 -18.09 -21.29
C LYS A 369 -6.54 -17.84 -19.89
N ILE A 370 -5.22 -17.90 -19.79
CA ILE A 370 -4.43 -17.64 -18.58
C ILE A 370 -4.05 -16.16 -18.59
N ARG A 371 -4.33 -15.45 -17.49
CA ARG A 371 -4.05 -14.01 -17.37
C ARG A 371 -3.12 -13.73 -16.20
N ASN A 372 -1.95 -13.20 -16.55
CA ASN A 372 -0.92 -12.78 -15.60
C ASN A 372 -0.90 -11.26 -15.49
N TYR A 373 -1.02 -10.75 -14.27
CA TYR A 373 -1.01 -9.33 -13.95
C TYR A 373 0.31 -8.98 -13.29
N ILE A 374 1.18 -8.27 -14.00
CA ILE A 374 2.51 -7.94 -13.52
C ILE A 374 2.49 -6.49 -13.04
N VAL A 375 2.72 -6.31 -11.75
CA VAL A 375 2.81 -4.98 -11.13
C VAL A 375 4.23 -4.69 -10.69
N TYR A 376 4.59 -3.41 -10.80
CA TYR A 376 5.91 -2.91 -10.49
C TYR A 376 5.75 -1.90 -9.35
N ALA A 377 6.52 -2.06 -8.25
CA ALA A 377 6.42 -1.30 -7.00
C ALA A 377 5.28 -1.72 -6.05
N ASP A 378 5.13 -0.96 -4.96
CA ASP A 378 4.24 -1.23 -3.82
C ASP A 378 2.75 -0.95 -4.13
N SER A 379 2.31 -1.22 -5.37
CA SER A 379 0.94 -0.99 -5.85
C SER A 379 -0.06 -2.06 -5.39
N CYS A 380 0.30 -2.84 -4.39
CA CYS A 380 -0.51 -3.93 -3.86
C CYS A 380 -0.51 -3.98 -2.32
N TYR A 381 -1.56 -4.58 -1.75
CA TYR A 381 -1.72 -4.82 -0.32
C TYR A 381 -2.24 -6.25 -0.08
N PRO A 382 -1.51 -7.11 0.66
CA PRO A 382 -1.91 -8.48 0.96
C PRO A 382 -3.06 -8.50 1.98
N GLU A 383 -4.29 -8.31 1.53
CA GLU A 383 -5.45 -8.14 2.43
C GLU A 383 -5.81 -9.43 3.19
N PHE A 384 -5.80 -10.59 2.51
CA PHE A 384 -6.09 -11.88 3.10
C PHE A 384 -5.01 -12.90 2.76
N CYS A 385 -4.56 -13.64 3.77
CA CYS A 385 -3.75 -14.85 3.64
C CYS A 385 -4.68 -16.07 3.79
N ILE A 386 -4.65 -16.96 2.82
CA ILE A 386 -5.52 -18.12 2.73
C ILE A 386 -4.63 -19.36 2.83
N LEU A 387 -4.82 -20.15 3.88
CA LEU A 387 -4.28 -21.50 3.93
C LEU A 387 -5.34 -22.46 3.41
N TYR A 388 -4.93 -23.34 2.52
CA TYR A 388 -5.81 -24.32 1.89
C TYR A 388 -5.07 -25.65 1.72
N GLU A 389 -5.85 -26.68 1.45
CA GLU A 389 -5.37 -28.03 1.17
C GLU A 389 -5.85 -28.45 -0.22
N ARG A 390 -4.99 -29.11 -0.97
CA ARG A 390 -5.35 -29.72 -2.25
C ARG A 390 -6.10 -31.01 -2.01
N VAL A 391 -7.34 -31.09 -2.46
CA VAL A 391 -8.22 -32.26 -2.28
C VAL A 391 -8.56 -32.83 -3.65
N ARG A 392 -8.58 -34.16 -3.76
CA ARG A 392 -9.02 -34.84 -4.98
C ARG A 392 -10.48 -34.49 -5.24
N GLU A 393 -10.80 -34.15 -6.49
CA GLU A 393 -12.18 -34.02 -6.91
C GLU A 393 -12.82 -35.43 -6.85
N SER A 394 -13.86 -35.56 -6.03
CA SER A 394 -14.52 -36.83 -5.68
C SER A 394 -15.60 -37.22 -6.67
#